data_AF-A0A519GJK8-F1
#
_entry.id   AF-A0A519GJK8-F1
#
_cell.length_a   1.000
_cell.length_b   1.000
_cell.length_c   1.000
_cell.angle_alpha   90.00
_cell.angle_beta   90.00
_cell.angle_gamma   90.00
#
_symmetry.space_group_name_H-M   'P 1'
#
loop_
_entity.id
_entity.type
_entity.pdbx_description
1 polymer ?
#
loop_
_entity_poly.entity_id
_entity_poly.type
_entity_poly.pdbx_seq_one_letter_code
_entity_poly.pdbx_strand_id
1 'polypeptide(L)'
;MRRLYELHGIHGPDIRGVRPYQVILLVWFANLVGATTLMVDYLLVLPFPDDVSTPDVERTNILLGLACVAASWIVLGFIATPRTKHALDWTLRGSPPDAEEREATLALPWWLFWMQVVTWVVSTVIFFVANLHVSVNYSVQVSGAVIISGLATAATAYLLCLRLFRSATARVLELSPPTRDRLGTGVGERAMFIWALTTGVPVLGLVLMVAFANESGVSLEKLSLSGLVIGLGALITGLFANLLFAKSVGEPLCELTEALAAIEDGDLSVHVTVDDPGEIGRLQAGINSMVRALNEREQLRDLFGRHVGEDVARLALAQGVALGGEERECAALFVDVIGSTTFAATRSPGEVVAALNRFFEVVVSVVSEHGGLVNKFEGDAALCIF
;
A
#
# COMPACT_ATOMS: atom_id res chain seq x y z
N MET A 1 6.42 -14.59 27.76
CA MET A 1 6.37 -13.86 26.47
C MET A 1 4.99 -13.81 25.79
N ARG A 2 3.92 -14.44 26.33
CA ARG A 2 2.55 -14.29 25.78
C ARG A 2 1.78 -13.05 26.31
N ARG A 3 2.19 -12.51 27.47
CA ARG A 3 1.52 -11.39 28.16
C ARG A 3 1.97 -9.98 27.75
N LEU A 4 2.98 -9.84 26.88
CA LEU A 4 3.43 -8.52 26.38
C LEU A 4 2.76 -8.12 25.07
N TYR A 5 2.04 -9.04 24.41
CA TYR A 5 1.30 -8.75 23.18
C TYR A 5 -0.12 -8.23 23.42
N GLU A 6 -0.70 -8.43 24.61
CA GLU A 6 -2.07 -7.97 24.93
C GLU A 6 -2.14 -6.50 25.37
N LEU A 7 -0.99 -5.85 25.66
CA LEU A 7 -0.95 -4.48 26.19
C LEU A 7 -0.74 -3.39 25.12
N HIS A 8 -0.37 -3.76 23.90
CA HIS A 8 -0.44 -2.86 22.75
C HIS A 8 -1.71 -3.25 22.00
N GLY A 9 -2.74 -2.42 22.07
CA GLY A 9 -3.99 -2.57 21.32
C GLY A 9 -3.73 -2.50 19.81
N ILE A 10 -3.19 -3.58 19.24
CA ILE A 10 -3.15 -3.81 17.80
C ILE A 10 -4.58 -4.17 17.41
N HIS A 11 -5.44 -3.16 17.34
CA HIS A 11 -6.64 -3.19 16.51
C HIS A 11 -6.19 -3.08 15.05
N GLY A 12 -5.46 -4.09 14.59
CA GLY A 12 -5.33 -4.33 13.16
C GLY A 12 -6.68 -4.77 12.61
N PRO A 13 -7.03 -4.43 11.37
CA PRO A 13 -8.31 -4.79 10.78
C PRO A 13 -8.53 -6.30 10.88
N ASP A 14 -9.77 -6.67 11.23
CA ASP A 14 -10.31 -8.04 11.35
C ASP A 14 -9.52 -9.07 10.52
N ILE A 15 -9.02 -10.13 11.18
CA ILE A 15 -8.18 -11.21 10.63
C ILE A 15 -8.99 -12.10 9.67
N ARG A 16 -9.82 -11.51 8.81
CA ARG A 16 -10.30 -12.16 7.60
C ARG A 16 -9.20 -12.01 6.55
N GLY A 17 -8.06 -12.64 6.85
CA GLY A 17 -6.90 -12.71 5.98
C GLY A 17 -7.31 -13.23 4.60
N VAL A 18 -6.80 -12.58 3.56
CA VAL A 18 -7.03 -12.98 2.18
C VAL A 18 -6.62 -14.44 2.04
N ARG A 19 -7.58 -15.29 1.71
CA ARG A 19 -7.31 -16.73 1.61
C ARG A 19 -6.71 -17.02 0.24
N PRO A 20 -5.69 -17.90 0.14
CA PRO A 20 -5.06 -18.24 -1.13
C PRO A 20 -6.05 -18.62 -2.24
N TYR A 21 -7.10 -19.35 -1.92
CA TYR A 21 -8.11 -19.77 -2.91
C TYR A 21 -8.94 -18.59 -3.45
N GLN A 22 -9.13 -17.50 -2.70
CA GLN A 22 -9.87 -16.33 -3.18
C GLN A 22 -9.14 -15.66 -4.34
N VAL A 23 -7.79 -15.67 -4.28
CA VAL A 23 -6.93 -15.14 -5.35
C VAL A 23 -7.07 -15.98 -6.62
N ILE A 24 -6.96 -17.31 -6.48
CA ILE A 24 -7.06 -18.22 -7.63
C ILE A 24 -8.45 -18.11 -8.28
N LEU A 25 -9.51 -18.10 -7.46
CA LEU A 25 -10.89 -17.92 -7.95
C LEU A 25 -11.07 -16.57 -8.64
N LEU A 26 -10.50 -15.49 -8.11
CA LEU A 26 -10.55 -14.17 -8.73
C LEU A 26 -9.87 -14.16 -10.11
N VAL A 27 -8.69 -14.76 -10.22
CA VAL A 27 -7.95 -14.87 -11.49
C VAL A 27 -8.72 -15.74 -12.49
N TRP A 28 -9.25 -16.89 -12.08
CA TRP A 28 -10.08 -17.73 -12.94
C TRP A 28 -11.34 -17.00 -13.42
N PHE A 29 -12.03 -16.31 -12.51
CA PHE A 29 -13.21 -15.52 -12.83
C PHE A 29 -12.90 -14.40 -13.82
N ALA A 30 -11.83 -13.64 -13.59
CA ALA A 30 -11.41 -12.58 -14.51
C ALA A 30 -11.11 -13.13 -15.91
N ASN A 31 -10.39 -14.26 -16.01
CA ASN A 31 -10.10 -14.89 -17.30
C ASN A 31 -11.35 -15.44 -17.99
N LEU A 32 -12.33 -15.96 -17.24
CA LEU A 32 -13.61 -16.40 -17.80
C LEU A 32 -14.40 -15.23 -18.39
N VAL A 33 -14.50 -14.12 -17.65
CA VAL A 33 -15.15 -12.90 -18.13
C VAL A 33 -14.45 -12.42 -19.40
N GLY A 34 -13.12 -12.30 -19.37
CA GLY A 34 -12.33 -11.88 -20.53
C GLY A 34 -12.52 -12.77 -21.76
N ALA A 35 -12.46 -14.09 -21.60
CA ALA A 35 -12.65 -15.04 -22.70
C ALA A 35 -14.10 -15.04 -23.23
N THR A 36 -15.08 -14.86 -22.35
CA THR A 36 -16.49 -14.74 -22.75
C THR A 36 -16.70 -13.46 -23.56
N THR A 37 -16.17 -12.33 -23.10
CA THR A 37 -16.21 -11.06 -23.83
C THR A 37 -15.55 -11.21 -25.20
N LEU A 38 -14.34 -11.80 -25.27
CA LEU A 38 -13.66 -12.07 -26.53
C LEU A 38 -14.49 -12.96 -27.47
N MET A 39 -15.19 -13.97 -26.95
CA MET A 39 -16.04 -14.83 -27.79
C MET A 39 -17.25 -14.09 -28.34
N VAL A 40 -17.87 -13.24 -27.52
CA VAL A 40 -18.95 -12.35 -27.97
C VAL A 40 -18.44 -11.39 -29.04
N ASP A 41 -17.26 -10.80 -28.84
CA ASP A 41 -16.63 -9.91 -29.82
C ASP A 41 -16.31 -10.66 -31.11
N TYR A 42 -15.76 -11.87 -31.01
CA TYR A 42 -15.45 -12.71 -32.17
C TYR A 42 -16.69 -13.02 -33.03
N LEU A 43 -17.82 -13.36 -32.40
CA LEU A 43 -19.02 -13.80 -33.12
C LEU A 43 -19.89 -12.65 -33.63
N LEU A 44 -19.95 -11.53 -32.90
CA LEU A 44 -20.93 -10.47 -33.17
C LEU A 44 -20.30 -9.15 -33.63
N VAL A 45 -19.00 -8.97 -33.36
CA VAL A 45 -18.36 -7.65 -33.43
C VAL A 45 -17.26 -7.61 -34.46
N LEU A 46 -16.39 -8.61 -34.54
CA LEU A 46 -15.21 -8.53 -35.40
C LEU A 46 -15.59 -8.49 -36.90
N PRO A 47 -15.02 -7.56 -37.66
CA PRO A 47 -15.40 -7.33 -39.05
C PRO A 47 -14.75 -8.38 -39.96
N PHE A 48 -15.24 -9.63 -39.93
CA PHE A 48 -14.75 -10.67 -40.83
C PHE A 48 -15.53 -10.69 -42.16
N PRO A 49 -14.83 -10.90 -43.30
CA PRO A 49 -15.46 -11.19 -44.58
C PRO A 49 -16.31 -12.47 -44.51
N ASP A 50 -17.50 -12.46 -45.14
CA ASP A 50 -18.45 -13.59 -45.10
C ASP A 50 -17.94 -14.86 -45.79
N ASP A 51 -17.01 -14.72 -46.74
CA ASP A 51 -16.35 -15.82 -47.43
C ASP A 51 -15.31 -16.55 -46.55
N VAL A 52 -14.90 -15.93 -45.45
CA VAL A 52 -13.85 -16.42 -44.54
C VAL A 52 -14.44 -16.95 -43.23
N SER A 53 -15.48 -16.31 -42.68
CA SER A 53 -16.16 -16.73 -41.44
C SER A 53 -17.24 -17.78 -41.72
N THR A 54 -16.82 -19.00 -42.04
CA THR A 54 -17.76 -20.12 -42.22
C THR A 54 -18.16 -20.74 -40.87
N PRO A 55 -19.35 -21.35 -40.74
CA PRO A 55 -19.78 -21.99 -39.49
C PRO A 55 -18.81 -23.03 -38.93
N ASP A 56 -18.06 -23.72 -39.81
CA ASP A 56 -17.06 -24.70 -39.42
C ASP A 56 -15.81 -24.05 -38.80
N VAL A 57 -15.36 -22.92 -39.36
CA VAL A 57 -14.25 -22.12 -38.80
C VAL A 57 -14.66 -21.51 -37.45
N GLU A 58 -15.87 -20.96 -37.36
CA GLU A 58 -16.42 -20.42 -36.11
C GLU A 58 -16.50 -21.49 -35.02
N ARG A 59 -17.08 -22.66 -35.33
CA ARG A 59 -17.16 -23.77 -34.38
C ARG A 59 -15.78 -24.22 -33.92
N THR A 60 -14.81 -24.28 -34.82
CA THR A 60 -13.43 -24.66 -34.50
C THR A 60 -12.78 -23.64 -33.56
N ASN A 61 -12.94 -22.34 -33.83
CA ASN A 61 -12.41 -21.28 -32.98
C ASN A 61 -13.11 -21.22 -31.61
N ILE A 62 -14.42 -21.51 -31.54
CA ILE A 62 -15.13 -21.62 -30.27
C ILE A 62 -14.54 -22.75 -29.42
N LEU A 63 -14.38 -23.94 -30.01
CA LEU A 63 -13.80 -25.09 -29.32
C LEU A 63 -12.35 -24.84 -28.90
N LEU A 64 -11.58 -24.16 -29.76
CA LEU A 64 -10.21 -23.75 -29.47
C LEU A 64 -10.14 -22.77 -28.29
N GLY A 65 -11.03 -21.77 -28.25
CA GLY A 65 -11.15 -20.82 -27.15
C GLY A 65 -11.47 -21.51 -25.83
N LEU A 66 -12.45 -22.42 -25.83
CA LEU A 66 -12.80 -23.23 -24.65
C LEU A 66 -11.62 -24.10 -24.18
N ALA A 67 -10.89 -24.71 -25.12
CA ALA A 67 -9.69 -25.49 -24.81
C ALA A 67 -8.57 -24.61 -24.21
N CYS A 68 -8.33 -23.41 -24.74
CA CYS A 68 -7.35 -22.47 -24.21
C CYS A 68 -7.72 -21.99 -22.80
N VAL A 69 -9.00 -21.72 -22.51
CA VAL A 69 -9.47 -21.36 -21.17
C VAL A 69 -9.29 -22.52 -20.19
N ALA A 70 -9.68 -23.73 -20.57
CA ALA A 70 -9.48 -24.91 -19.73
C ALA A 70 -7.99 -25.15 -19.44
N ALA A 71 -7.14 -25.04 -20.47
CA ALA A 71 -5.69 -25.17 -20.33
C ALA A 71 -5.10 -24.07 -19.44
N SER A 72 -5.51 -22.81 -19.60
CA SER A 72 -5.02 -21.70 -18.77
C SER A 72 -5.42 -21.88 -17.31
N TRP A 73 -6.63 -22.36 -17.02
CA TRP A 73 -7.06 -22.67 -15.66
C TRP A 73 -6.26 -23.80 -15.01
N ILE A 74 -5.95 -24.85 -15.77
CA ILE A 74 -5.07 -25.94 -15.30
C ILE A 74 -3.68 -25.37 -14.99
N VAL A 75 -3.07 -24.63 -15.92
CA VAL A 75 -1.74 -24.02 -15.75
C VAL A 75 -1.71 -23.09 -14.54
N LEU A 76 -2.66 -22.16 -14.44
CA LEU A 76 -2.75 -21.23 -13.31
C LEU A 76 -3.06 -21.98 -12.01
N GLY A 77 -3.92 -22.99 -12.02
CA GLY A 77 -4.22 -23.80 -10.85
C GLY A 77 -2.99 -24.53 -10.31
N PHE A 78 -2.24 -25.22 -11.16
CA PHE A 78 -1.07 -25.99 -10.74
C PHE A 78 0.14 -25.11 -10.39
N ILE A 79 0.39 -24.03 -11.14
CA ILE A 79 1.58 -23.19 -10.95
C ILE A 79 1.33 -22.07 -9.92
N ALA A 80 0.16 -21.42 -9.96
CA ALA A 80 -0.11 -20.28 -9.08
C ALA A 80 -0.52 -20.71 -7.67
N THR A 81 -1.18 -21.86 -7.49
CA THR A 81 -1.64 -22.29 -6.15
C THR A 81 -0.49 -22.46 -5.14
N PRO A 82 0.60 -23.19 -5.43
CA PRO A 82 1.69 -23.36 -4.48
C PRO A 82 2.34 -22.01 -4.09
N ARG A 83 2.53 -21.12 -5.07
CA ARG A 83 3.17 -19.82 -4.86
C ARG A 83 2.25 -18.85 -4.10
N THR A 84 0.96 -18.84 -4.43
CA THR A 84 -0.06 -18.07 -3.70
C THR A 84 -0.20 -18.57 -2.27
N LYS A 85 -0.16 -19.89 -2.06
CA LYS A 85 -0.16 -20.48 -0.72
C LYS A 85 1.08 -20.02 0.04
N HIS A 86 2.28 -20.20 -0.50
CA HIS A 86 3.51 -19.76 0.16
C HIS A 86 3.49 -18.27 0.52
N ALA A 87 2.99 -17.41 -0.37
CA ALA A 87 2.88 -15.98 -0.12
C ALA A 87 1.83 -15.60 0.96
N LEU A 88 0.76 -16.38 1.14
CA LEU A 88 -0.38 -15.97 1.98
C LEU A 88 -0.68 -16.93 3.15
N ASP A 89 0.05 -18.04 3.32
CA ASP A 89 -0.21 -19.04 4.37
C ASP A 89 -0.10 -18.41 5.77
N TRP A 90 0.81 -17.45 5.95
CA TRP A 90 0.95 -16.69 7.19
C TRP A 90 -0.33 -15.97 7.62
N THR A 91 -1.16 -15.53 6.67
CA THR A 91 -2.46 -14.88 6.97
C THR A 91 -3.45 -15.85 7.61
N LEU A 92 -3.37 -17.13 7.27
CA LEU A 92 -4.18 -18.21 7.85
C LEU A 92 -3.60 -18.68 9.18
N ARG A 93 -2.26 -18.74 9.28
CA ARG A 93 -1.55 -19.11 10.51
C ARG A 93 -1.75 -18.07 11.63
N GLY A 94 -2.05 -16.82 11.28
CA GLY A 94 -2.16 -15.72 12.23
C GLY A 94 -0.82 -15.31 12.85
N SER A 95 0.30 -15.75 12.24
CA SER A 95 1.67 -15.44 12.66
C SER A 95 2.24 -14.34 11.77
N PRO A 96 3.15 -13.49 12.27
CA PRO A 96 3.85 -12.52 11.43
C PRO A 96 4.65 -13.23 10.33
N PRO A 97 4.66 -12.71 9.09
CA PRO A 97 5.40 -13.29 7.98
C PRO A 97 6.92 -13.17 8.17
N ASP A 98 7.66 -14.16 7.69
CA ASP A 98 9.13 -14.10 7.64
C ASP A 98 9.63 -13.20 6.49
N ALA A 99 10.96 -13.11 6.28
CA ALA A 99 11.52 -12.27 5.21
C ALA A 99 11.12 -12.72 3.80
N GLU A 100 11.05 -14.02 3.56
CA GLU A 100 10.74 -14.60 2.26
C GLU A 100 9.23 -14.47 1.97
N GLU A 101 8.38 -14.73 2.95
CA GLU A 101 6.93 -14.56 2.86
C GLU A 101 6.54 -13.10 2.63
N ARG A 102 7.24 -12.14 3.24
CA ARG A 102 7.04 -10.70 2.99
C ARG A 102 7.31 -10.34 1.53
N GLU A 103 8.47 -10.74 1.00
CA GLU A 103 8.83 -10.48 -0.39
C GLU A 103 7.88 -11.18 -1.37
N ALA A 104 7.53 -12.44 -1.07
CA ALA A 104 6.58 -13.21 -1.86
C ALA A 104 5.18 -12.56 -1.89
N THR A 105 4.69 -12.04 -0.76
CA THR A 105 3.40 -11.34 -0.67
C THR A 105 3.38 -10.09 -1.55
N LEU A 106 4.43 -9.27 -1.48
CA LEU A 106 4.51 -8.02 -2.25
C LEU A 106 4.72 -8.26 -3.76
N ALA A 107 5.44 -9.33 -4.13
CA ALA A 107 5.70 -9.68 -5.53
C ALA A 107 4.55 -10.45 -6.20
N LEU A 108 3.65 -11.07 -5.42
CA LEU A 108 2.59 -11.94 -5.91
C LEU A 108 1.67 -11.28 -6.97
N PRO A 109 1.18 -10.03 -6.81
CA PRO A 109 0.28 -9.41 -7.80
C PRO A 109 0.95 -9.27 -9.17
N TRP A 110 2.22 -8.86 -9.19
CA TRP A 110 3.00 -8.70 -10.41
C TRP A 110 3.30 -10.04 -11.08
N TRP A 111 3.63 -11.04 -10.27
CA TRP A 111 3.85 -12.40 -10.77
C TRP A 111 2.58 -13.00 -11.38
N LEU A 112 1.41 -12.82 -10.74
CA LEU A 112 0.11 -13.26 -11.27
C LEU A 112 -0.28 -12.52 -12.55
N PHE A 113 0.05 -11.23 -12.65
CA PHE A 113 -0.14 -10.45 -13.88
C PHE A 113 0.66 -11.07 -15.04
N TRP A 114 1.96 -11.30 -14.87
CA TRP A 114 2.79 -11.87 -15.94
C TRP A 114 2.40 -13.30 -16.31
N MET A 115 1.98 -14.12 -15.35
CA MET A 115 1.43 -15.45 -15.63
C MET A 115 0.23 -15.37 -16.57
N GLN A 116 -0.69 -14.43 -16.33
CA GLN A 116 -1.83 -14.21 -17.21
C GLN A 116 -1.38 -13.73 -18.59
N VAL A 117 -0.47 -12.76 -18.66
CA VAL A 117 0.10 -12.29 -19.94
C VAL A 117 0.67 -13.44 -20.75
N VAL A 118 1.46 -14.33 -20.11
CA VAL A 118 2.03 -15.51 -20.77
C VAL A 118 0.93 -16.43 -21.30
N THR A 119 -0.10 -16.73 -20.51
CA THR A 119 -1.21 -17.59 -20.98
C THR A 119 -1.97 -16.99 -22.16
N TRP A 120 -2.16 -15.67 -22.18
CA TRP A 120 -2.79 -14.97 -23.28
C TRP A 120 -1.90 -14.92 -24.53
N VAL A 121 -0.59 -14.66 -24.38
CA VAL A 121 0.37 -14.71 -25.49
C VAL A 121 0.43 -16.10 -26.11
N VAL A 122 0.46 -17.16 -25.30
CA VAL A 122 0.41 -18.54 -25.80
C VAL A 122 -0.89 -18.78 -26.58
N SER A 123 -2.02 -18.33 -26.05
CA SER A 123 -3.32 -18.42 -26.74
C SER A 123 -3.30 -17.67 -28.07
N THR A 124 -2.73 -16.47 -28.12
CA THR A 124 -2.55 -15.68 -29.33
C THR A 124 -1.77 -16.45 -30.40
N VAL A 125 -0.65 -17.09 -30.03
CA VAL A 125 0.14 -17.90 -30.96
C VAL A 125 -0.66 -19.11 -31.47
N ILE A 126 -1.40 -19.77 -30.58
CA ILE A 126 -2.26 -20.91 -30.94
C ILE A 126 -3.33 -20.48 -31.95
N PHE A 127 -4.05 -19.39 -31.69
CA PHE A 127 -5.07 -18.85 -32.59
C PHE A 127 -4.47 -18.40 -33.92
N PHE A 128 -3.27 -17.82 -33.93
CA PHE A 128 -2.58 -17.43 -35.15
C PHE A 128 -2.30 -18.64 -36.03
N VAL A 129 -1.61 -19.64 -35.49
CA VAL A 129 -1.22 -20.84 -36.24
C VAL A 129 -2.45 -21.64 -36.67
N ALA A 130 -3.45 -21.78 -35.80
CA ALA A 130 -4.67 -22.52 -36.10
C ALA A 130 -5.44 -21.92 -37.28
N ASN A 131 -5.38 -20.61 -37.50
CA ASN A 131 -6.14 -19.93 -38.55
C ASN A 131 -5.34 -19.67 -39.83
N LEU A 132 -4.04 -20.01 -39.89
CA LEU A 132 -3.19 -19.79 -41.08
C LEU A 132 -3.71 -20.48 -42.35
N HIS A 133 -4.41 -21.61 -42.18
CA HIS A 133 -5.01 -22.35 -43.28
C HIS A 133 -6.22 -21.64 -43.91
N VAL A 134 -6.83 -20.71 -43.18
CA VAL A 134 -7.97 -19.90 -43.64
C VAL A 134 -7.46 -18.71 -44.45
N SER A 135 -6.68 -17.84 -43.80
CA SER A 135 -6.03 -16.68 -44.42
C SER A 135 -5.06 -16.03 -43.42
N VAL A 136 -3.97 -15.46 -43.92
CA VAL A 136 -3.02 -14.69 -43.10
C VAL A 136 -3.71 -13.48 -42.46
N ASN A 137 -4.53 -12.74 -43.21
CA ASN A 137 -5.20 -11.55 -42.71
C ASN A 137 -6.20 -11.89 -41.59
N TYR A 138 -6.97 -12.96 -41.78
CA TYR A 138 -7.92 -13.46 -40.77
C TYR A 138 -7.19 -13.92 -39.51
N SER A 139 -6.07 -14.65 -39.66
CA SER A 139 -5.23 -15.08 -38.53
C SER A 139 -4.70 -13.90 -37.72
N VAL A 140 -4.19 -12.87 -38.40
CA VAL A 140 -3.71 -11.64 -37.75
C VAL A 140 -4.83 -10.94 -36.99
N GLN A 141 -6.01 -10.81 -37.58
CA GLN A 141 -7.15 -10.14 -36.93
C GLN A 141 -7.64 -10.89 -35.69
N VAL A 142 -7.87 -12.21 -35.78
CA VAL A 142 -8.31 -13.04 -34.65
C VAL A 142 -7.26 -13.00 -33.53
N SER A 143 -5.98 -13.17 -33.87
CA SER A 143 -4.89 -13.15 -32.89
C SER A 143 -4.70 -11.78 -32.24
N GLY A 144 -4.90 -10.71 -33.02
CA GLY A 144 -4.94 -9.33 -32.53
C GLY A 144 -6.04 -9.14 -31.49
N ALA A 145 -7.25 -9.63 -31.77
CA ALA A 145 -8.35 -9.57 -30.81
C ALA A 145 -8.05 -10.35 -29.52
N VAL A 146 -7.44 -11.54 -29.64
CA VAL A 146 -7.04 -12.38 -28.49
C VAL A 146 -6.04 -11.64 -27.60
N ILE A 147 -4.97 -11.06 -28.16
CA ILE A 147 -3.94 -10.40 -27.34
C ILE A 147 -4.46 -9.13 -26.68
N ILE A 148 -5.27 -8.33 -27.38
CA ILE A 148 -5.86 -7.09 -26.86
C ILE A 148 -6.78 -7.41 -25.67
N SER A 149 -7.69 -8.37 -25.85
CA SER A 149 -8.63 -8.80 -24.81
C SER A 149 -7.90 -9.41 -23.62
N GLY A 150 -6.84 -10.19 -23.89
CA GLY A 150 -6.03 -10.81 -22.86
C GLY A 150 -5.27 -9.83 -21.99
N LEU A 151 -4.67 -8.82 -22.62
CA LEU A 151 -4.00 -7.74 -21.91
C LEU A 151 -4.99 -6.96 -21.03
N ALA A 152 -6.13 -6.52 -21.57
CA ALA A 152 -7.15 -5.80 -20.80
C ALA A 152 -7.67 -6.63 -19.60
N THR A 153 -7.85 -7.94 -19.80
CA THR A 153 -8.24 -8.88 -18.74
C THR A 153 -7.16 -8.97 -17.66
N ALA A 154 -5.88 -9.08 -18.05
CA ALA A 154 -4.76 -9.14 -17.12
C ALA A 154 -4.60 -7.86 -16.29
N ALA A 155 -4.76 -6.65 -16.88
CA ALA A 155 -4.78 -5.40 -16.10
C ALA A 155 -5.91 -5.38 -15.08
N THR A 156 -7.11 -5.75 -15.50
CA THR A 156 -8.28 -5.72 -14.62
C THR A 156 -8.10 -6.69 -13.46
N ALA A 157 -7.63 -7.91 -13.74
CA ALA A 157 -7.28 -8.89 -12.71
C ALA A 157 -6.19 -8.37 -11.75
N TYR A 158 -5.17 -7.69 -12.26
CA TYR A 158 -4.12 -7.07 -11.44
C TYR A 158 -4.69 -6.02 -10.47
N LEU A 159 -5.57 -5.13 -10.93
CA LEU A 159 -6.20 -4.12 -10.07
C LEU A 159 -7.11 -4.74 -9.00
N LEU A 160 -7.87 -5.76 -9.37
CA LEU A 160 -8.71 -6.51 -8.42
C LEU A 160 -7.85 -7.25 -7.39
N CYS A 161 -6.72 -7.83 -7.81
CA CYS A 161 -5.76 -8.45 -6.91
C CYS A 161 -5.18 -7.44 -5.92
N LEU A 162 -4.71 -6.26 -6.37
CA LEU A 162 -4.21 -5.22 -5.47
C LEU A 162 -5.26 -4.84 -4.41
N ARG A 163 -6.51 -4.68 -4.82
CA ARG A 163 -7.61 -4.37 -3.89
C ARG A 163 -7.89 -5.49 -2.92
N LEU A 164 -7.88 -6.75 -3.38
CA LEU A 164 -8.06 -7.91 -2.52
C LEU A 164 -6.94 -7.99 -1.47
N PHE A 165 -5.69 -7.71 -1.87
CA PHE A 165 -4.51 -7.82 -1.03
C PHE A 165 -4.26 -6.68 -0.06
N ARG A 166 -5.05 -5.59 -0.11
CA ARG A 166 -4.82 -4.39 0.70
C ARG A 166 -4.50 -4.70 2.17
N SER A 167 -5.27 -5.59 2.80
CA SER A 167 -5.05 -5.97 4.21
C SER A 167 -3.77 -6.78 4.44
N ALA A 168 -3.43 -7.70 3.54
CA ALA A 168 -2.20 -8.49 3.62
C ALA A 168 -0.97 -7.63 3.38
N THR A 169 -1.02 -6.75 2.37
CA THR A 169 0.02 -5.78 2.03
C THR A 169 0.26 -4.83 3.20
N ALA A 170 -0.81 -4.28 3.79
CA ALA A 170 -0.69 -3.37 4.92
C ALA A 170 0.08 -4.00 6.09
N ARG A 171 -0.25 -5.23 6.43
CA ARG A 171 0.40 -5.94 7.53
C ARG A 171 1.88 -6.27 7.26
N VAL A 172 2.23 -6.56 6.01
CA VAL A 172 3.64 -6.74 5.61
C VAL A 172 4.40 -5.41 5.76
N LEU A 173 3.79 -4.31 5.33
CA LEU A 173 4.43 -2.99 5.35
C LEU A 173 4.48 -2.36 6.75
N GLU A 174 3.59 -2.73 7.67
CA GLU A 174 3.73 -2.40 9.10
C GLU A 174 5.03 -2.98 9.69
N LEU A 175 5.37 -4.22 9.33
CA LEU A 175 6.60 -4.88 9.78
C LEU A 175 7.84 -4.45 9.00
N SER A 176 7.66 -3.95 7.78
CA SER A 176 8.74 -3.61 6.85
C SER A 176 8.32 -2.43 5.98
N PRO A 177 8.30 -1.21 6.56
CA PRO A 177 7.86 -0.03 5.85
C PRO A 177 8.77 0.26 4.66
N PRO A 178 8.21 0.82 3.58
CA PRO A 178 8.98 1.13 2.38
C PRO A 178 10.07 2.15 2.69
N THR A 179 11.31 1.83 2.33
CA THR A 179 12.49 2.69 2.53
C THR A 179 12.75 3.57 1.31
N ARG A 180 13.56 4.63 1.47
CA ARG A 180 13.93 5.54 0.38
C ARG A 180 14.58 4.83 -0.82
N ASP A 181 15.30 3.74 -0.57
CA ASP A 181 16.13 3.05 -1.58
C ASP A 181 15.37 1.98 -2.40
N ARG A 182 14.20 1.53 -1.93
CA ARG A 182 13.36 0.57 -2.66
C ARG A 182 12.27 1.32 -3.42
N LEU A 183 12.53 1.61 -4.69
CA LEU A 183 11.53 2.17 -5.62
C LEU A 183 10.48 1.09 -5.94
N GLY A 184 9.36 1.11 -5.22
CA GLY A 184 8.12 0.52 -5.72
C GLY A 184 7.56 1.34 -6.90
N THR A 185 6.65 0.77 -7.67
CA THR A 185 6.07 1.44 -8.86
C THR A 185 5.39 2.75 -8.48
N GLY A 186 5.70 3.81 -9.24
CA GLY A 186 5.13 5.14 -9.03
C GLY A 186 3.66 5.22 -9.43
N VAL A 187 2.94 6.20 -8.89
CA VAL A 187 1.52 6.41 -9.23
C VAL A 187 1.37 6.70 -10.73
N GLY A 188 2.29 7.51 -11.28
CA GLY A 188 2.31 7.84 -12.71
C GLY A 188 2.59 6.62 -13.60
N GLU A 189 3.51 5.74 -13.21
CA GLU A 189 3.81 4.51 -13.95
C GLU A 189 2.59 3.58 -13.99
N ARG A 190 1.91 3.41 -12.86
CA ARG A 190 0.66 2.65 -12.77
C ARG A 190 -0.44 3.28 -13.64
N ALA A 191 -0.58 4.60 -13.62
CA ALA A 191 -1.55 5.32 -14.44
C ALA A 191 -1.32 5.09 -15.94
N MET A 192 -0.09 5.26 -16.40
CA MET A 192 0.30 5.06 -17.81
C MET A 192 0.10 3.61 -18.23
N PHE A 193 0.43 2.65 -17.36
CA PHE A 193 0.23 1.23 -17.60
C PHE A 193 -1.26 0.88 -17.77
N ILE A 194 -2.14 1.36 -16.87
CA ILE A 194 -3.58 1.13 -16.95
C ILE A 194 -4.15 1.78 -18.22
N TRP A 195 -3.82 3.05 -18.48
CA TRP A 195 -4.27 3.76 -19.68
C TRP A 195 -3.87 3.03 -20.95
N ALA A 196 -2.62 2.57 -21.05
CA ALA A 196 -2.13 1.85 -22.22
C ALA A 196 -2.97 0.60 -22.47
N LEU A 197 -3.31 -0.15 -21.41
CA LEU A 197 -4.02 -1.42 -21.55
C LEU A 197 -5.53 -1.29 -21.77
N THR A 198 -6.17 -0.29 -21.18
CA THR A 198 -7.63 -0.15 -21.24
C THR A 198 -8.11 0.80 -22.33
N THR A 199 -7.28 1.75 -22.73
CA THR A 199 -7.66 2.79 -23.69
C THR A 199 -6.71 2.81 -24.89
N GLY A 200 -5.40 2.86 -24.65
CA GLY A 200 -4.39 2.97 -25.71
C GLY A 200 -4.48 1.82 -26.72
N VAL A 201 -4.47 0.59 -26.22
CA VAL A 201 -4.51 -0.62 -27.05
C VAL A 201 -5.85 -0.75 -27.81
N PRO A 202 -7.04 -0.63 -27.19
CA PRO A 202 -8.30 -0.66 -27.95
C PRO A 202 -8.45 0.46 -28.99
N VAL A 203 -8.05 1.69 -28.66
CA VAL A 203 -8.08 2.81 -29.60
C VAL A 203 -7.11 2.59 -30.76
N LEU A 204 -5.92 2.05 -30.50
CA LEU A 204 -5.01 1.65 -31.57
C LEU A 204 -5.64 0.58 -32.47
N GLY A 205 -6.33 -0.41 -31.89
CA GLY A 205 -7.11 -1.40 -32.63
C GLY A 205 -8.16 -0.76 -33.55
N LEU A 206 -8.91 0.23 -33.05
CA LEU A 206 -9.86 1.00 -33.85
C LEU A 206 -9.19 1.79 -34.98
N VAL A 207 -8.07 2.47 -34.68
CA VAL A 207 -7.32 3.23 -35.69
C VAL A 207 -6.83 2.30 -36.81
N LEU A 208 -6.29 1.13 -36.47
CA LEU A 208 -5.87 0.14 -37.45
C LEU A 208 -7.05 -0.41 -38.24
N MET A 209 -8.18 -0.70 -37.58
CA MET A 209 -9.40 -1.16 -38.25
C MET A 209 -9.87 -0.17 -39.32
N VAL A 210 -9.87 1.13 -39.01
CA VAL A 210 -10.25 2.19 -39.95
C VAL A 210 -9.20 2.38 -41.03
N ALA A 211 -7.91 2.37 -40.67
CA ALA A 211 -6.80 2.57 -41.62
C ALA A 211 -6.77 1.49 -42.72
N PHE A 212 -7.10 0.24 -42.37
CA PHE A 212 -7.12 -0.90 -43.30
C PHE A 212 -8.52 -1.25 -43.82
N ALA A 213 -9.54 -0.42 -43.55
CA ALA A 213 -10.92 -0.68 -43.95
C ALA A 213 -11.07 -0.96 -45.46
N ASN A 214 -10.42 -0.13 -46.30
CA ASN A 214 -10.51 -0.24 -47.75
C ASN A 214 -9.85 -1.51 -48.32
N GLU A 215 -8.88 -2.09 -47.62
CA GLU A 215 -8.14 -3.28 -48.05
C GLU A 215 -8.82 -4.58 -47.55
N SER A 216 -9.72 -4.47 -46.58
CA SER A 216 -10.30 -5.61 -45.86
C SER A 216 -11.43 -6.33 -46.62
N GLY A 217 -12.07 -5.66 -47.59
CA GLY A 217 -13.25 -6.19 -48.30
C GLY A 217 -14.51 -6.27 -47.43
N VAL A 218 -14.50 -5.74 -46.21
CA VAL A 218 -15.61 -5.80 -45.27
C VAL A 218 -16.64 -4.70 -45.53
N SER A 219 -17.92 -5.00 -45.34
CA SER A 219 -18.98 -4.00 -45.50
C SER A 219 -18.86 -2.84 -44.50
N LEU A 220 -19.24 -1.63 -44.92
CA LEU A 220 -19.25 -0.45 -44.06
C LEU A 220 -20.14 -0.65 -42.82
N GLU A 221 -21.23 -1.41 -42.97
CA GLU A 221 -22.13 -1.77 -41.86
C GLU A 221 -21.40 -2.57 -40.77
N LYS A 222 -20.69 -3.64 -41.15
CA LYS A 222 -19.90 -4.45 -40.21
C LYS A 222 -18.81 -3.61 -39.55
N LEU A 223 -18.04 -2.84 -40.32
CA LEU A 223 -17.02 -1.94 -39.77
C LEU A 223 -17.60 -0.92 -38.78
N SER A 224 -18.79 -0.38 -39.07
CA SER A 224 -19.46 0.57 -38.16
C SER A 224 -19.92 -0.08 -36.86
N LEU A 225 -20.46 -1.31 -36.93
CA LEU A 225 -20.86 -2.09 -35.77
C LEU A 225 -19.64 -2.47 -34.91
N SER A 226 -18.57 -2.96 -35.55
CA SER A 226 -17.29 -3.26 -34.91
C SER A 226 -16.74 -2.05 -34.16
N GLY A 227 -16.71 -0.90 -34.83
CA GLY A 227 -16.21 0.34 -34.26
C GLY A 227 -17.03 0.79 -33.06
N LEU A 228 -18.36 0.69 -33.15
CA LEU A 228 -19.27 1.07 -32.06
C LEU A 228 -19.09 0.18 -30.83
N VAL A 229 -19.03 -1.14 -31.01
CA VAL A 229 -18.93 -2.08 -29.87
C VAL A 229 -17.53 -2.04 -29.25
N ILE A 230 -16.45 -2.05 -30.04
CA ILE A 230 -15.08 -1.91 -29.50
C ILE A 230 -14.92 -0.57 -28.79
N GLY A 231 -15.45 0.51 -29.38
CA GLY A 231 -15.44 1.84 -28.77
C GLY A 231 -16.19 1.88 -27.45
N LEU A 232 -17.41 1.34 -27.40
CA LEU A 232 -18.21 1.30 -26.16
C LEU A 232 -17.58 0.38 -25.11
N GLY A 233 -17.03 -0.76 -25.50
CA GLY A 233 -16.29 -1.68 -24.63
C GLY A 233 -15.05 -1.03 -24.02
N ALA A 234 -14.26 -0.32 -24.82
CA ALA A 234 -13.11 0.46 -24.36
C ALA A 234 -13.53 1.58 -23.38
N LEU A 235 -14.65 2.26 -23.63
CA LEU A 235 -15.19 3.27 -22.71
C LEU A 235 -15.62 2.66 -21.37
N ILE A 236 -16.33 1.52 -21.38
CA ILE A 236 -16.81 0.86 -20.17
C ILE A 236 -15.64 0.31 -19.35
N THR A 237 -14.73 -0.44 -19.99
CA THR A 237 -13.56 -1.03 -19.32
C THR A 237 -12.58 0.05 -18.85
N GLY A 238 -12.33 1.07 -19.68
CA GLY A 238 -11.53 2.23 -19.32
C GLY A 238 -12.11 3.02 -18.14
N LEU A 239 -13.43 3.27 -18.13
CA LEU A 239 -14.10 3.90 -16.99
C LEU A 239 -13.96 3.06 -15.73
N PHE A 240 -14.22 1.76 -15.81
CA PHE A 240 -14.12 0.85 -14.67
C PHE A 240 -12.70 0.83 -14.07
N ALA A 241 -11.68 0.66 -14.91
CA ALA A 241 -10.29 0.68 -14.48
C ALA A 241 -9.88 2.04 -13.92
N ASN A 242 -10.33 3.15 -14.53
CA ASN A 242 -10.08 4.49 -14.04
C ASN A 242 -10.74 4.73 -12.67
N LEU A 243 -11.95 4.22 -12.42
CA LEU A 243 -12.60 4.30 -11.11
C LEU A 243 -11.82 3.52 -10.05
N LEU A 244 -11.32 2.33 -10.38
CA LEU A 244 -10.46 1.56 -9.47
C LEU A 244 -9.14 2.28 -9.18
N PHE A 245 -8.52 2.85 -10.21
CA PHE A 245 -7.29 3.62 -10.07
C PHE A 245 -7.49 4.89 -9.22
N ALA A 246 -8.51 5.69 -9.55
CA ALA A 246 -8.87 6.88 -8.81
C ALA A 246 -9.14 6.56 -7.34
N LYS A 247 -9.79 5.43 -7.05
CA LYS A 247 -10.00 4.96 -5.68
C LYS A 247 -8.69 4.56 -4.99
N SER A 248 -7.80 3.85 -5.69
CA SER A 248 -6.50 3.42 -5.16
C SER A 248 -5.53 4.56 -4.82
N VAL A 249 -5.72 5.74 -5.43
CA VAL A 249 -4.91 6.93 -5.18
C VAL A 249 -5.64 7.92 -4.27
N GLY A 250 -6.93 8.15 -4.53
CA GLY A 250 -7.74 9.13 -3.82
C GLY A 250 -7.98 8.79 -2.36
N GLU A 251 -8.31 7.53 -2.03
CA GLU A 251 -8.56 7.14 -0.64
C GLU A 251 -7.31 7.38 0.24
N PRO A 252 -6.11 6.88 -0.12
CA PRO A 252 -4.91 7.18 0.68
C PRO A 252 -4.57 8.67 0.78
N LEU A 253 -4.76 9.46 -0.29
CA LEU A 253 -4.47 10.89 -0.23
C LEU A 253 -5.41 11.65 0.72
N CYS A 254 -6.69 11.26 0.78
CA CYS A 254 -7.63 11.79 1.77
C CYS A 254 -7.18 11.42 3.19
N GLU A 255 -6.84 10.15 3.44
CA GLU A 255 -6.33 9.69 4.75
C GLU A 255 -5.08 10.47 5.20
N LEU A 256 -4.14 10.75 4.28
CA LEU A 256 -2.95 11.56 4.58
C LEU A 256 -3.31 13.02 4.90
N THR A 257 -4.27 13.60 4.18
CA THR A 257 -4.70 14.99 4.40
C THR A 257 -5.40 15.14 5.74
N GLU A 258 -6.27 14.20 6.10
CA GLU A 258 -6.94 14.15 7.40
C GLU A 258 -5.92 13.97 8.54
N ALA A 259 -4.95 13.09 8.37
CA ALA A 259 -3.88 12.89 9.34
C ALA A 259 -3.03 14.16 9.54
N LEU A 260 -2.71 14.87 8.47
CA LEU A 260 -1.97 16.14 8.55
C LEU A 260 -2.76 17.22 9.29
N ALA A 261 -4.06 17.36 8.99
CA ALA A 261 -4.92 18.32 9.69
C ALA A 261 -5.00 18.03 11.20
N ALA A 262 -5.12 16.76 11.59
CA ALA A 262 -5.11 16.36 13.00
C ALA A 262 -3.76 16.68 13.69
N ILE A 263 -2.64 16.48 13.00
CA ILE A 263 -1.31 16.85 13.51
C ILE A 263 -1.18 18.37 13.66
N GLU A 264 -1.71 19.15 12.73
CA GLU A 264 -1.75 20.62 12.81
C GLU A 264 -2.55 21.12 14.01
N ASP A 265 -3.64 20.43 14.36
CA ASP A 265 -4.44 20.69 15.56
C ASP A 265 -3.78 20.20 16.87
N GLY A 266 -2.59 19.59 16.78
CA GLY A 266 -1.80 19.11 17.91
C GLY A 266 -2.09 17.67 18.34
N ASP A 267 -2.91 16.92 17.59
CA ASP A 267 -3.14 15.50 17.85
C ASP A 267 -1.98 14.66 17.30
N LEU A 268 -1.06 14.28 18.19
CA LEU A 268 0.06 13.39 17.89
C LEU A 268 -0.24 11.91 18.13
N SER A 269 -1.50 11.54 18.41
CA SER A 269 -1.92 10.14 18.55
C SER A 269 -2.25 9.48 17.20
N VAL A 270 -2.29 10.28 16.13
CA VAL A 270 -2.62 9.85 14.77
C VAL A 270 -1.65 8.79 14.26
N HIS A 271 -2.21 7.74 13.66
CA HIS A 271 -1.44 6.71 12.97
C HIS A 271 -2.05 6.42 11.60
N VAL A 272 -1.22 6.51 10.55
CA VAL A 272 -1.63 6.23 9.17
C VAL A 272 -1.26 4.79 8.83
N THR A 273 -2.22 4.02 8.31
CA THR A 273 -1.95 2.65 7.84
C THR A 273 -1.09 2.71 6.59
N VAL A 274 0.01 1.95 6.55
CA VAL A 274 0.89 1.86 5.36
C VAL A 274 0.45 0.66 4.54
N ASP A 275 -0.24 0.88 3.41
CA ASP A 275 -0.88 -0.19 2.63
C ASP A 275 -0.45 -0.25 1.16
N ASP A 276 0.44 0.65 0.72
CA ASP A 276 1.01 0.67 -0.62
C ASP A 276 2.53 0.45 -0.58
N PRO A 277 3.12 -0.43 -1.41
CA PRO A 277 4.57 -0.64 -1.42
C PRO A 277 5.37 0.42 -2.21
N GLY A 278 4.69 1.34 -2.90
CA GLY A 278 5.26 2.37 -3.77
C GLY A 278 5.29 3.76 -3.14
N GLU A 279 5.07 4.78 -3.97
CA GLU A 279 5.17 6.20 -3.58
C GLU A 279 4.22 6.59 -2.45
N ILE A 280 2.97 6.16 -2.52
CA ILE A 280 1.94 6.46 -1.51
C ILE A 280 2.34 5.90 -0.14
N GLY A 281 2.86 4.67 -0.11
CA GLY A 281 3.34 4.05 1.12
C GLY A 281 4.51 4.76 1.75
N ARG A 282 5.42 5.30 0.94
CA ARG A 282 6.52 6.13 1.45
C ARG A 282 6.01 7.40 2.11
N LEU A 283 4.95 8.00 1.58
CA LEU A 283 4.31 9.16 2.20
C LEU A 283 3.61 8.77 3.51
N GLN A 284 2.84 7.67 3.52
CA GLN A 284 2.21 7.11 4.73
C GLN A 284 3.26 6.83 5.84
N ALA A 285 4.34 6.12 5.50
CA ALA A 285 5.44 5.83 6.44
C ALA A 285 6.20 7.10 6.87
N GLY A 286 6.31 8.09 5.98
CA GLY A 286 6.90 9.40 6.25
C GLY A 286 6.13 10.18 7.31
N ILE A 287 4.79 10.24 7.20
CA ILE A 287 3.94 10.88 8.21
C ILE A 287 4.07 10.17 9.56
N ASN A 288 4.03 8.83 9.60
CA ASN A 288 4.23 8.09 10.84
C ASN A 288 5.59 8.37 11.51
N SER A 289 6.64 8.55 10.69
CA SER A 289 7.97 8.90 11.20
C SER A 289 8.01 10.33 11.75
N MET A 290 7.31 11.26 11.10
CA MET A 290 7.18 12.65 11.55
C MET A 290 6.41 12.74 12.88
N VAL A 291 5.26 12.07 13.00
CA VAL A 291 4.48 12.02 14.25
C VAL A 291 5.31 11.46 15.40
N ARG A 292 6.10 10.41 15.14
CA ARG A 292 7.02 9.85 16.14
C ARG A 292 8.07 10.86 16.61
N ALA A 293 8.68 11.60 15.68
CA ALA A 293 9.68 12.62 16.00
C ALA A 293 9.06 13.81 16.77
N LEU A 294 7.83 14.21 16.44
CA LEU A 294 7.09 15.25 17.16
C LEU A 294 6.77 14.80 18.60
N ASN A 295 6.27 13.58 18.77
CA ASN A 295 6.00 13.00 20.09
C ASN A 295 7.27 12.91 20.95
N GLU A 296 8.39 12.46 20.38
CA GLU A 296 9.67 12.39 21.09
C GLU A 296 10.14 13.78 21.53
N ARG A 297 9.99 14.80 20.68
CA ARG A 297 10.31 16.19 21.01
C ARG A 297 9.40 16.75 22.11
N GLU A 298 8.11 16.40 22.10
CA GLU A 298 7.17 16.82 23.14
C GLU A 298 7.45 16.14 24.48
N GLN A 299 7.77 14.84 24.48
CA GLN A 299 8.20 14.13 25.68
C GLN A 299 9.48 14.71 26.27
N LEU A 300 10.46 15.05 25.43
CA LEU A 300 11.67 15.75 25.87
C LEU A 300 11.33 17.12 26.48
N ARG A 301 10.45 17.90 25.83
CA ARG A 301 10.01 19.21 26.35
C ARG A 301 9.35 19.07 27.72
N ASP A 302 8.47 18.10 27.91
CA ASP A 302 7.80 17.82 29.18
C ASP A 302 8.79 17.36 30.26
N LEU A 303 9.74 16.47 29.93
CA LEU A 303 10.81 16.06 30.85
C LEU A 303 11.69 17.23 31.30
N PHE A 304 12.05 18.13 30.37
CA PHE A 304 12.82 19.33 30.70
C PHE A 304 11.99 20.37 31.45
N GLY A 305 10.70 20.55 31.14
CA GLY A 305 9.82 21.45 31.88
C GLY A 305 9.65 21.06 33.35
N ARG A 306 9.76 19.77 33.66
CA ARG A 306 9.78 19.26 35.05
C ARG A 306 11.14 19.42 35.76
N HIS A 307 12.25 19.61 35.05
CA HIS A 307 13.60 19.70 35.63
C HIS A 307 14.25 21.09 35.54
N VAL A 308 13.83 21.90 34.59
CA VAL A 308 14.26 23.28 34.37
C VAL A 308 12.98 24.09 34.47
N GLY A 309 12.80 24.78 35.60
CA GLY A 309 11.54 25.45 35.94
C GLY A 309 10.93 26.18 34.73
N GLU A 310 9.64 25.97 34.51
CA GLU A 310 8.85 26.49 33.39
C GLU A 310 9.10 27.99 33.10
N ASP A 311 9.47 28.72 34.15
CA ASP A 311 9.85 30.14 34.12
C ASP A 311 11.12 30.44 33.33
N VAL A 312 12.16 29.59 33.39
CA VAL A 312 13.43 29.79 32.67
C VAL A 312 13.22 29.64 31.16
N ALA A 313 12.43 28.65 30.74
CA ALA A 313 12.08 28.46 29.33
C ALA A 313 11.20 29.60 28.79
N ARG A 314 10.25 30.09 29.62
CA ARG A 314 9.38 31.23 29.28
C ARG A 314 10.15 32.54 29.13
N LEU A 315 11.09 32.82 30.04
CA LEU A 315 11.99 33.99 29.96
C LEU A 315 12.93 33.92 28.75
N ALA A 316 13.49 32.73 28.45
CA ALA A 316 14.37 32.53 27.29
C ALA A 316 13.66 32.76 25.95
N LEU A 317 12.39 32.37 25.84
CA LEU A 317 11.57 32.59 24.64
C LEU A 317 11.12 34.06 24.47
N ALA A 318 10.85 34.77 25.57
CA ALA A 318 10.37 36.15 25.53
C ALA A 318 11.47 37.20 25.29
N GLN A 319 12.69 36.95 25.80
CA GLN A 319 13.77 37.96 25.78
C GLN A 319 14.93 37.59 24.83
N GLY A 320 14.94 36.37 24.29
CA GLY A 320 16.10 35.81 23.60
C GLY A 320 17.22 35.48 24.59
N VAL A 321 18.00 34.44 24.31
CA VAL A 321 19.10 34.01 25.19
C VAL A 321 20.23 35.03 25.10
N ALA A 322 20.23 36.03 25.98
CA ALA A 322 21.41 36.82 26.24
C ALA A 322 22.42 35.94 26.99
N LEU A 323 23.43 35.44 26.28
CA LEU A 323 24.58 34.74 26.86
C LEU A 323 25.45 35.75 27.63
N GLY A 324 25.00 36.13 28.82
CA GLY A 324 25.70 36.99 29.75
C GLY A 324 25.10 36.83 31.14
N GLY A 325 25.91 36.43 32.11
CA GLY A 325 25.48 36.39 33.51
C GLY A 325 25.19 37.81 34.00
N GLU A 326 24.17 37.94 34.85
CA GLU A 326 23.82 39.19 35.53
C GLU A 326 24.16 39.07 37.02
N GLU A 327 24.67 40.14 37.63
CA GLU A 327 24.75 40.23 39.08
C GLU A 327 23.36 40.54 39.64
N ARG A 328 22.84 39.64 40.48
CA ARG A 328 21.59 39.82 41.21
C ARG A 328 21.78 39.55 42.69
N GLU A 329 21.05 40.32 43.49
CA GLU A 329 20.89 40.02 44.92
C GLU A 329 19.97 38.81 45.04
N CYS A 330 20.49 37.72 45.61
CA CYS A 330 19.78 36.45 45.72
C CYS A 330 20.08 35.76 47.05
N ALA A 331 19.16 34.91 47.50
CA ALA A 331 19.33 34.09 48.69
C ALA A 331 19.54 32.62 48.29
N ALA A 332 20.65 32.01 48.74
CA ALA A 332 20.93 30.61 48.52
C ALA A 332 20.54 29.77 49.75
N LEU A 333 19.72 28.73 49.54
CA LEU A 333 19.28 27.78 50.56
C LEU A 333 19.84 26.39 50.24
N PHE A 334 20.55 25.81 51.20
CA PHE A 334 20.99 24.42 51.15
C PHE A 334 20.12 23.57 52.08
N VAL A 335 19.58 22.47 51.55
CA VAL A 335 18.76 21.50 52.29
C VAL A 335 19.39 20.13 52.13
N ASP A 336 19.60 19.40 53.23
CA ASP A 336 20.23 18.08 53.23
C ASP A 336 19.46 17.09 54.12
N VAL A 337 19.49 15.81 53.76
CA VAL A 337 18.80 14.73 54.48
C VAL A 337 19.71 14.17 55.58
N ILE A 338 19.32 14.39 56.84
CA ILE A 338 20.08 13.91 58.00
C ILE A 338 20.18 12.37 57.98
N GLY A 339 21.42 11.85 58.08
CA GLY A 339 21.68 10.40 58.20
C GLY A 339 21.53 9.62 56.89
N SER A 340 21.47 10.31 55.76
CA SER A 340 21.40 9.77 54.40
C SER A 340 22.46 8.70 54.10
N THR A 341 23.70 8.87 54.56
CA THR A 341 24.81 7.96 54.26
C THR A 341 24.60 6.61 54.93
N THR A 342 24.16 6.62 56.19
CA THR A 342 23.78 5.40 56.92
C THR A 342 22.54 4.76 56.31
N PHE A 343 21.57 5.58 55.86
CA PHE A 343 20.40 5.11 55.15
C PHE A 343 20.77 4.38 53.84
N ALA A 344 21.59 4.99 52.99
CA ALA A 344 22.07 4.39 51.75
C ALA A 344 22.89 3.11 51.98
N ALA A 345 23.68 3.04 53.06
CA ALA A 345 24.53 1.89 53.35
C ALA A 345 23.79 0.64 53.84
N THR A 346 22.53 0.77 54.28
CA THR A 346 21.81 -0.32 54.98
C THR A 346 20.47 -0.69 54.34
N ARG A 347 20.05 0.01 53.29
CA ARG A 347 18.80 -0.23 52.56
C ARG A 347 19.10 -0.65 51.12
N SER A 348 18.10 -1.24 50.46
CA SER A 348 18.25 -1.62 49.05
C SER A 348 18.29 -0.38 48.16
N PRO A 349 18.98 -0.42 47.00
CA PRO A 349 19.03 0.71 46.08
C PRO A 349 17.64 1.24 45.67
N GLY A 350 16.66 0.34 45.49
CA GLY A 350 15.29 0.72 45.14
C GLY A 350 14.58 1.53 46.24
N GLU A 351 14.78 1.17 47.50
CA GLU A 351 14.20 1.91 48.64
C GLU A 351 14.86 3.28 48.83
N VAL A 352 16.18 3.35 48.61
CA VAL A 352 16.95 4.60 48.69
C VAL A 352 16.50 5.58 47.60
N VAL A 353 16.40 5.12 46.35
CA VAL A 353 15.93 5.93 45.22
C VAL A 353 14.48 6.40 45.44
N ALA A 354 13.60 5.52 45.92
CA ALA A 354 12.21 5.89 46.18
C ALA A 354 12.09 6.96 47.29
N ALA A 355 12.93 6.92 48.32
CA ALA A 355 12.96 7.94 49.37
C ALA A 355 13.51 9.28 48.88
N LEU A 356 14.60 9.25 48.11
CA LEU A 356 15.19 10.46 47.52
C LEU A 356 14.22 11.14 46.53
N ASN A 357 13.55 10.36 45.66
CA ASN A 357 12.57 10.91 44.73
C ASN A 357 11.43 11.64 45.45
N ARG A 358 10.94 11.11 46.59
CA ARG A 358 9.93 11.81 47.41
C ARG A 358 10.50 13.09 48.03
N PHE A 359 11.73 13.06 48.51
CA PHE A 359 12.39 14.26 49.04
C PHE A 359 12.51 15.34 47.95
N PHE A 360 12.98 14.97 46.75
CA PHE A 360 13.10 15.90 45.63
C PHE A 360 11.74 16.50 45.23
N GLU A 361 10.69 15.68 45.17
CA GLU A 361 9.33 16.13 44.85
C GLU A 361 8.83 17.19 45.85
N VAL A 362 9.04 16.98 47.15
CA VAL A 362 8.72 17.97 48.19
C VAL A 362 9.52 19.25 48.01
N VAL A 363 10.84 19.15 47.80
CA VAL A 363 11.71 20.33 47.63
C VAL A 363 11.30 21.15 46.41
N VAL A 364 11.09 20.51 45.25
CA VAL A 364 10.65 21.19 44.03
C VAL A 364 9.31 21.89 44.26
N SER A 365 8.33 21.18 44.83
CA SER A 365 7.00 21.74 45.09
C SER A 365 7.06 22.99 45.96
N VAL A 366 7.78 22.95 47.08
CA VAL A 366 7.84 24.06 48.05
C VAL A 366 8.62 25.24 47.49
N VAL A 367 9.75 24.98 46.83
CA VAL A 367 10.61 26.03 46.25
C VAL A 367 9.86 26.77 45.14
N SER A 368 9.19 26.05 44.24
CA SER A 368 8.36 26.65 43.18
C SER A 368 7.16 27.43 43.72
N GLU A 369 6.49 26.95 44.78
CA GLU A 369 5.37 27.68 45.43
C GLU A 369 5.80 29.06 45.96
N HIS A 370 7.06 29.19 46.37
CA HIS A 370 7.62 30.43 46.91
C HIS A 370 8.43 31.24 45.88
N GLY A 371 8.31 30.90 44.59
CA GLY A 371 8.98 31.62 43.50
C GLY A 371 10.50 31.44 43.44
N GLY A 372 11.04 30.42 44.11
CA GLY A 372 12.45 30.06 44.03
C GLY A 372 12.75 29.07 42.91
N LEU A 373 14.05 28.90 42.63
CA LEU A 373 14.58 27.97 41.65
C LEU A 373 15.45 26.91 42.34
N VAL A 374 15.18 25.63 42.09
CA VAL A 374 16.16 24.58 42.43
C VAL A 374 17.28 24.62 41.40
N ASN A 375 18.47 25.06 41.81
CA ASN A 375 19.65 25.15 40.93
C ASN A 375 20.19 23.74 40.60
N LYS A 376 20.37 22.91 41.63
CA LYS A 376 20.84 21.52 41.48
C LYS A 376 20.54 20.67 42.70
N PHE A 377 20.56 19.35 42.47
CA PHE A 377 20.64 18.35 43.53
C PHE A 377 22.08 17.82 43.63
N GLU A 378 22.54 17.62 44.87
CA GLU A 378 23.87 17.09 45.20
C GLU A 378 23.69 15.79 45.99
N GLY A 379 23.21 14.75 45.31
CA GLY A 379 22.91 13.47 45.94
C GLY A 379 21.67 13.55 46.83
N ASP A 380 21.88 13.66 48.13
CA ASP A 380 20.89 13.78 49.21
C ASP A 380 20.58 15.22 49.61
N ALA A 381 21.31 16.18 49.04
CA ALA A 381 21.10 17.61 49.26
C ALA A 381 20.51 18.33 48.03
N ALA A 382 19.95 19.52 48.25
CA ALA A 382 19.43 20.42 47.23
C ALA A 382 19.92 21.85 47.47
N LEU A 383 20.31 22.53 46.38
CA LEU A 383 20.63 23.95 46.36
C LEU A 383 19.51 24.72 45.67
N CYS A 384 18.89 25.63 46.41
CA CYS A 384 17.80 26.48 45.94
C CYS A 384 18.22 27.95 45.97
N ILE A 385 17.72 28.75 45.03
CA ILE A 385 18.00 30.18 44.88
C ILE A 385 16.67 30.94 44.87
N PHE A 386 16.59 32.04 45.61
CA PHE A 386 15.45 32.97 45.63
C PHE A 386 15.90 34.37 45.26
#